data_AF-A0A897MZT5-F1
#
_entry.id   AF-A0A897MZT5-F1
#
_cell.length_a   1.000
_cell.length_b   1.000
_cell.length_c   1.000
_cell.angle_alpha   90.00
_cell.angle_beta   90.00
_cell.angle_gamma   90.00
#
_symmetry.space_group_name_H-M   'P 1'
#
loop_
_entity.id
_entity.type
_entity.pdbx_description
1 polymer ?
#
loop_
_entity_poly.entity_id
_entity_poly.type
_entity_poly.pdbx_seq_one_letter_code
_entity_poly.pdbx_strand_id
1 'polypeptide(L)'
;MSSDGVEPSTDRTGAAKLERPDSAADDCDPVVEDALEAVRRRSRTVERRELERATARLDAMDSLTDERQRVLAETASAIAAGVLAAPLSELDGLEDGELERVESLLTPE
;
A
#
# COMPACT_ATOMS: atom_id res chain seq x y z
N MET A 1 -48.57 -44.35 15.11
CA MET A 1 -49.27 -43.79 13.93
C MET A 1 -49.30 -42.28 14.17
N SER A 2 -48.33 -41.58 13.59
CA SER A 2 -48.48 -40.75 12.38
C SER A 2 -48.83 -39.33 12.82
N SER A 3 -47.91 -38.36 12.82
CA SER A 3 -47.27 -37.65 11.70
C SER A 3 -47.80 -36.21 11.68
N ASP A 4 -46.98 -35.31 11.15
CA ASP A 4 -47.24 -33.93 10.73
C ASP A 4 -47.04 -32.90 11.86
N GLY A 5 -45.92 -32.16 11.93
CA GLY A 5 -45.07 -31.69 10.85
C GLY A 5 -45.68 -30.41 10.27
N VAL A 6 -45.48 -29.28 10.94
CA VAL A 6 -45.72 -27.94 10.37
C VAL A 6 -44.57 -27.05 10.81
N GLU A 7 -43.59 -26.90 9.93
CA GLU A 7 -42.53 -25.91 10.04
C GLU A 7 -43.10 -24.50 9.81
N PRO A 8 -42.62 -23.47 10.52
CA PRO A 8 -42.95 -22.09 10.17
C PRO A 8 -42.22 -21.69 8.88
N SER A 9 -42.97 -21.64 7.79
CA SER A 9 -42.57 -21.03 6.52
C SER A 9 -42.40 -19.52 6.69
N THR A 10 -41.15 -19.06 6.83
CA THR A 10 -40.79 -17.65 6.63
C THR A 10 -40.41 -17.46 5.17
N ASP A 11 -41.44 -17.26 4.36
CA ASP A 11 -41.33 -16.82 2.99
C ASP A 11 -40.92 -15.34 2.95
N ARG A 12 -40.08 -14.99 1.96
CA ARG A 12 -39.61 -13.64 1.60
C ARG A 12 -38.74 -12.90 2.63
N THR A 13 -37.45 -13.21 2.59
CA THR A 13 -36.48 -12.12 2.49
C THR A 13 -35.77 -12.32 1.16
N GLY A 14 -36.17 -11.52 0.16
CA GLY A 14 -35.41 -11.43 -1.07
C GLY A 14 -33.99 -11.04 -0.69
N ALA A 15 -33.06 -12.00 -0.81
CA ALA A 15 -31.66 -11.70 -0.83
C ALA A 15 -31.49 -10.79 -2.05
N ALA A 16 -31.55 -9.48 -1.81
CA ALA A 16 -31.00 -8.50 -2.70
C ALA A 16 -29.59 -9.03 -2.98
N LYS A 17 -29.39 -9.53 -4.19
CA LYS A 17 -28.05 -9.62 -4.75
C LYS A 17 -27.53 -8.20 -4.57
N LEU A 18 -26.72 -8.01 -3.55
CA LEU A 18 -25.71 -6.98 -3.54
C LEU A 18 -24.94 -7.28 -4.82
N GLU A 19 -25.35 -6.62 -5.89
CA GLU A 19 -24.49 -6.39 -7.04
C GLU A 19 -23.25 -5.83 -6.40
N ARG A 20 -22.25 -6.71 -6.25
CA ARG A 20 -20.87 -6.29 -6.08
C ARG A 20 -20.72 -5.28 -7.21
N PRO A 21 -20.47 -3.99 -6.93
CA PRO A 21 -20.00 -3.16 -8.02
C PRO A 21 -18.81 -3.94 -8.55
N ASP A 22 -18.90 -4.37 -9.81
CA ASP A 22 -17.75 -4.83 -10.55
C ASP A 22 -16.71 -3.74 -10.27
N SER A 23 -15.71 -4.10 -9.46
CA SER A 23 -14.49 -3.32 -9.40
C SER A 23 -14.02 -3.39 -10.84
N ALA A 24 -14.35 -2.35 -11.61
CA ALA A 24 -13.66 -2.04 -12.84
C ALA A 24 -12.20 -2.28 -12.49
N ALA A 25 -11.61 -3.29 -13.13
CA ALA A 25 -10.17 -3.37 -13.19
C ALA A 25 -9.79 -2.00 -13.74
N ASP A 26 -9.28 -1.16 -12.85
CA ASP A 26 -8.88 0.20 -13.14
C ASP A 26 -7.88 0.05 -14.28
N ASP A 27 -8.28 0.45 -15.49
CA ASP A 27 -7.33 0.74 -16.56
C ASP A 27 -6.59 1.98 -16.08
N CYS A 28 -5.71 1.80 -15.08
CA CYS A 28 -4.75 2.81 -14.69
C CYS A 28 -3.94 3.13 -15.94
N ASP A 29 -3.83 4.42 -16.24
CA ASP A 29 -2.96 4.87 -17.31
C ASP A 29 -1.54 4.30 -17.08
N PRO A 30 -0.91 3.64 -18.07
CA PRO A 30 0.45 3.13 -17.93
C PRO A 30 1.45 4.18 -17.43
N VAL A 31 1.26 5.45 -17.80
CA VAL A 31 2.12 6.56 -17.34
C VAL A 31 1.96 6.81 -15.84
N VAL A 32 0.73 6.69 -15.32
CA VAL A 32 0.45 6.77 -13.88
C VAL A 32 1.08 5.58 -13.15
N GLU A 33 0.99 4.36 -13.72
CA GLU A 33 1.61 3.17 -13.14
C GLU A 33 3.14 3.29 -13.05
N ASP A 34 3.78 3.78 -14.12
CA ASP A 34 5.23 3.99 -14.17
C ASP A 34 5.68 5.04 -13.13
N ALA A 35 4.97 6.16 -13.01
CA ALA A 35 5.26 7.18 -12.00
C ALA A 35 5.07 6.64 -10.56
N LEU A 36 4.01 5.86 -10.31
CA LEU A 36 3.78 5.19 -9.04
C LEU A 36 4.91 4.21 -8.70
N GLU A 37 5.36 3.42 -9.68
CA GLU A 37 6.48 2.50 -9.50
C GLU A 37 7.78 3.25 -9.20
N ALA A 38 8.06 4.35 -9.92
CA ALA A 38 9.24 5.18 -9.70
C ALA A 38 9.28 5.75 -8.27
N VAL A 39 8.17 6.29 -7.77
CA VAL A 39 8.04 6.79 -6.39
C VAL A 39 8.26 5.66 -5.37
N ARG A 40 7.60 4.51 -5.56
CA ARG A 40 7.75 3.35 -4.66
C ARG A 40 9.18 2.84 -4.63
N ARG A 41 9.82 2.71 -5.78
CA ARG A 41 11.21 2.25 -5.92
C ARG A 41 12.19 3.21 -5.24
N ARG A 42 12.01 4.52 -5.46
CA ARG A 42 12.86 5.53 -4.84
C ARG A 42 12.71 5.53 -3.32
N SER A 43 11.48 5.44 -2.83
CA SER A 43 11.22 5.37 -1.39
C SER A 43 11.87 4.17 -0.72
N ARG A 44 11.70 2.96 -1.26
CA ARG A 44 12.37 1.74 -0.77
C ARG A 44 13.90 1.88 -0.73
N THR A 45 14.47 2.56 -1.73
CA THR A 45 15.91 2.82 -1.79
C THR A 45 16.37 3.71 -0.65
N VAL A 46 15.62 4.79 -0.36
CA VAL A 46 15.91 5.71 0.74
C VAL A 46 15.69 5.01 2.09
N GLU A 47 14.56 4.34 2.28
CA GLU A 47 14.23 3.57 3.49
C GLU A 47 15.36 2.60 3.84
N ARG A 48 15.79 1.78 2.88
CA ARG A 48 16.89 0.83 3.08
C ARG A 48 18.18 1.54 3.49
N ARG A 49 18.58 2.59 2.76
CA ARG A 49 19.83 3.32 3.03
C ARG A 49 19.85 3.93 4.43
N GLU A 50 18.73 4.52 4.85
CA GLU A 50 18.66 5.16 6.16
C GLU A 50 18.52 4.12 7.29
N LEU A 51 17.82 3.00 7.05
CA LEU A 51 17.77 1.87 7.99
C LEU A 51 19.16 1.25 8.19
N GLU A 52 19.93 1.03 7.12
CA GLU A 52 21.32 0.55 7.19
C GLU A 52 22.20 1.51 8.01
N ARG A 53 22.08 2.83 7.77
CA ARG A 53 22.82 3.85 8.54
C ARG A 53 22.45 3.86 10.02
N ALA A 54 21.16 3.76 10.33
CA ALA A 54 20.69 3.74 11.71
C ALA A 54 21.16 2.45 12.43
N THR A 55 21.07 1.31 11.75
CA THR A 55 21.54 0.02 12.24
C THR A 55 23.04 0.06 12.53
N ALA A 56 23.86 0.53 11.59
CA ALA A 56 25.31 0.64 11.75
C ALA A 56 25.72 1.54 12.94
N ARG A 57 24.98 2.63 13.18
CA ARG A 57 25.22 3.50 14.34
C ARG A 57 24.87 2.82 15.67
N LEU A 58 23.76 2.09 15.72
CA LEU A 58 23.34 1.38 16.94
C LEU A 58 24.25 0.20 17.26
N ASP A 59 24.72 -0.51 16.23
CA ASP A 59 25.70 -1.60 16.34
C ASP A 59 27.03 -1.09 16.89
N ALA A 60 27.52 0.04 16.36
CA ALA A 60 28.74 0.69 16.86
C ALA A 60 28.66 1.18 18.32
N MET A 61 27.45 1.25 18.91
CA MET A 61 27.22 1.59 20.31
C MET A 61 26.95 0.36 21.18
N ASP A 62 27.16 -0.87 20.67
CA ASP A 62 26.82 -2.14 21.31
C ASP A 62 25.38 -2.17 21.85
N SER A 63 24.48 -1.46 21.17
CA SER A 63 23.10 -1.22 21.60
C SER A 63 22.08 -1.91 20.70
N LEU A 64 22.53 -2.61 19.66
CA LEU A 64 21.68 -3.29 18.71
C LEU A 64 21.30 -4.68 19.23
N THR A 65 20.01 -4.87 19.50
CA THR A 65 19.42 -6.19 19.75
C THR A 65 18.50 -6.54 18.59
N ASP A 66 18.22 -7.82 18.37
CA ASP A 66 17.28 -8.28 17.35
C ASP A 66 15.91 -7.57 17.47
N GLU A 67 15.44 -7.36 18.70
CA GLU A 67 14.18 -6.66 18.96
C GLU A 67 14.25 -5.19 18.52
N ARG A 68 15.34 -4.49 18.86
CA ARG A 68 15.54 -3.10 18.43
C ARG A 68 15.68 -2.99 16.92
N GLN A 69 16.31 -3.96 16.28
CA GLN A 69 16.43 -4.02 14.82
C GLN A 69 15.05 -4.16 14.16
N ARG A 70 14.18 -5.03 14.69
CA ARG A 70 12.80 -5.17 14.20
C ARG A 70 12.00 -3.89 14.37
N VAL A 71 11.99 -3.32 15.57
CA VAL A 71 11.28 -2.07 15.86
C VAL A 71 11.77 -0.93 14.95
N LEU A 72 13.07 -0.86 14.69
CA LEU A 72 13.65 0.15 13.80
C LEU A 72 13.19 -0.05 12.34
N ALA A 73 13.15 -1.29 11.86
CA ALA A 73 12.66 -1.62 10.52
C ALA A 73 11.16 -1.29 10.37
N GLU A 74 10.34 -1.67 11.35
CA GLU A 74 8.91 -1.34 11.37
C GLU A 74 8.68 0.18 11.40
N THR A 75 9.46 0.90 12.21
CA THR A 75 9.37 2.37 12.30
C THR A 75 9.77 3.02 10.99
N ALA A 76 10.87 2.58 10.35
CA ALA A 76 11.30 3.08 9.05
C ALA A 76 10.23 2.88 7.98
N SER A 77 9.61 1.69 7.95
CA SER A 77 8.55 1.36 7.02
C SER A 77 7.29 2.20 7.25
N ALA A 78 6.88 2.39 8.51
CA ALA A 78 5.73 3.22 8.87
C ALA A 78 5.94 4.69 8.49
N ILE A 79 7.15 5.23 8.69
CA ILE A 79 7.50 6.59 8.27
C ILE A 79 7.45 6.70 6.75
N ALA A 80 8.07 5.76 6.02
CA ALA A 80 8.06 5.77 4.56
C ALA A 80 6.62 5.70 4.00
N ALA A 81 5.79 4.82 4.54
CA ALA A 81 4.38 4.71 4.17
C ALA A 81 3.60 6.00 4.47
N GLY A 82 3.79 6.60 5.66
CA GLY A 82 3.12 7.83 6.05
C GLY A 82 3.50 9.04 5.20
N VAL A 83 4.77 9.20 4.87
CA VAL A 83 5.27 10.27 4.01
C VAL A 83 4.77 10.11 2.57
N LEU A 84 4.70 8.87 2.07
CA LEU A 84 4.27 8.58 0.71
C LEU A 84 2.75 8.60 0.50
N ALA A 85 1.96 8.45 1.55
CA ALA A 85 0.50 8.31 1.40
C ALA A 85 -0.12 9.47 0.60
N ALA A 86 0.19 10.72 0.96
CA ALA A 86 -0.34 11.88 0.25
C ALA A 86 0.19 12.01 -1.19
N PRO A 87 1.51 11.97 -1.46
CA PRO A 87 2.04 12.00 -2.83
C PRO A 87 1.46 10.90 -3.71
N LEU A 88 1.31 9.66 -3.21
CA LEU A 88 0.76 8.55 -4.00
C LEU A 88 -0.73 8.76 -4.33
N SER A 89 -1.49 9.40 -3.46
CA SER A 89 -2.90 9.74 -3.72
C SER A 89 -3.09 10.90 -4.69
N GLU A 90 -2.09 11.78 -4.83
CA GLU A 90 -2.15 12.95 -5.72
C GLU A 90 -1.73 12.63 -7.17
N LEU A 91 -0.99 11.54 -7.40
CA LEU A 91 -0.52 11.14 -8.74
C LEU A 91 -1.65 10.84 -9.73
N ASP A 92 -2.78 10.34 -9.24
CA ASP A 92 -3.96 10.00 -10.06
C ASP A 92 -4.66 11.24 -10.66
N GLY A 93 -4.28 12.45 -10.22
CA GLY A 93 -4.83 13.71 -10.70
C GLY A 93 -3.88 14.54 -11.57
N LEU A 94 -2.70 14.03 -11.90
CA LEU A 94 -1.69 14.75 -12.68
C LEU A 94 -1.83 14.49 -14.19
N GLU A 95 -1.42 15.48 -14.98
CA GLU A 95 -1.31 15.30 -16.44
C GLU A 95 -0.05 14.48 -16.80
N ASP A 96 -0.05 13.79 -17.95
CA ASP A 96 1.07 12.93 -18.39
C ASP A 96 2.44 13.63 -18.36
N GLY A 97 2.49 14.89 -18.77
CA GLY A 97 3.73 15.68 -18.76
C GLY A 97 4.23 16.04 -17.36
N GLU A 98 3.37 15.97 -16.34
CA GLU A 98 3.75 16.13 -14.94
C GLU A 98 4.26 14.79 -14.37
N LEU A 99 3.62 13.68 -14.73
CA LEU A 99 4.04 12.33 -14.37
C LEU A 99 5.43 11.98 -14.92
N GLU A 100 5.69 12.30 -16.19
CA GLU A 100 7.01 12.11 -16.83
C GLU A 100 8.11 12.93 -16.12
N ARG A 101 7.79 14.15 -15.68
CA ARG A 101 8.72 14.96 -14.86
C ARG A 101 8.97 14.33 -13.49
N VAL A 102 7.93 13.82 -12.84
CA VAL A 102 8.07 13.11 -11.55
C VAL A 102 8.98 11.91 -11.72
N GLU A 103 8.77 11.09 -12.75
CA GLU A 103 9.61 9.94 -13.05
C GLU A 103 11.08 10.36 -13.23
N SER A 104 11.36 11.34 -14.10
CA SER A 104 12.71 11.85 -14.38
C SER A 104 13.42 12.38 -13.12
N LEU A 105 12.71 13.04 -12.21
CA LEU A 105 13.29 13.52 -10.95
C LEU A 105 13.66 12.38 -9.98
N LEU A 106 13.02 11.22 -10.09
CA LEU A 106 13.18 10.08 -9.20
C LEU A 106 14.20 9.06 -9.72
N THR A 107 14.49 9.08 -11.02
CA THR A 107 15.49 8.28 -11.72
C THR A 107 16.66 9.15 -12.21
N PRO A 108 17.55 9.62 -11.32
CA PRO A 108 18.74 10.35 -11.77
C PRO A 108 19.64 9.42 -12.60
N GLU A 109 20.06 9.91 -13.78
CA GLU A 109 21.02 9.26 -14.69
C GLU A 109 22.33 8.85 -14.01
#